data_AF-A0A938CR05-F1
#
_entry.id   AF-A0A938CR05-F1
#
_cell.length_a   1.000
_cell.length_b   1.000
_cell.length_c   1.000
_cell.angle_alpha   90.00
_cell.angle_beta   90.00
_cell.angle_gamma   90.00
#
_symmetry.space_group_name_H-M   'P 1'
#
loop_
_entity.id
_entity.type
_entity.pdbx_description
1 polymer ?
#
loop_
_entity_poly.entity_id
_entity_poly.type
_entity_poly.pdbx_seq_one_letter_code
_entity_poly.pdbx_strand_id
1 'polypeptide(L)'
;VENFCECYHCPAVHPELCAIIPGFRSGVIQQENPGGALFVEGGRTTNFDAKTKRPLISTVEPQDEGGVRSTTVYPNLLLVLVPDHVQAWTLWPMGPARTRVVFEWLFEPETAARRDFDMNDVGAFMDLVNNQDKDVCESVQKGVASRGFSGAVYSLGEHLPRKFNAWVRERIG
;
A
#
# COMPACT_ATOMS: atom_id res chain seq x y z
N VAL A 1 -9.33 1.34 -2.44
CA VAL A 1 -8.87 2.70 -2.07
C VAL A 1 -8.90 2.86 -0.56
N GLU A 2 -10.04 2.68 0.11
CA GLU A 2 -10.14 2.84 1.58
C GLU A 2 -9.08 2.05 2.35
N ASN A 3 -8.95 0.74 2.11
CA ASN A 3 -7.98 -0.13 2.76
C ASN A 3 -6.51 0.33 2.61
N PHE A 4 -6.13 0.95 1.48
CA PHE A 4 -4.80 1.54 1.30
C PHE A 4 -4.60 2.85 2.07
N CYS A 5 -5.69 3.57 2.34
CA CYS A 5 -5.68 4.85 3.01
C CYS A 5 -5.70 4.73 4.54
N GLU A 6 -5.64 3.53 5.11
CA GLU A 6 -5.61 3.30 6.55
C GLU A 6 -4.58 2.24 6.92
N CYS A 7 -4.18 2.22 8.20
CA CYS A 7 -3.33 1.15 8.73
C CYS A 7 -3.98 0.42 9.90
N TYR A 8 -5.26 0.70 10.21
CA TYR A 8 -5.99 0.08 11.31
C TYR A 8 -5.99 -1.45 11.22
N HIS A 9 -6.09 -1.99 10.00
CA HIS A 9 -6.03 -3.44 9.77
C HIS A 9 -4.60 -4.02 9.86
N CYS A 10 -3.55 -3.22 9.62
CA CYS A 10 -2.19 -3.72 9.43
C CYS A 10 -1.67 -4.62 10.57
N PRO A 11 -1.85 -4.28 11.87
CA PRO A 11 -1.34 -5.09 12.97
C PRO A 11 -1.94 -6.50 13.02
N ALA A 12 -3.17 -6.67 12.53
CA ALA A 12 -3.90 -7.93 12.54
C ALA A 12 -3.72 -8.73 11.24
N VAL A 13 -3.52 -8.04 10.11
CA VAL A 13 -3.60 -8.63 8.76
C VAL A 13 -2.23 -8.87 8.14
N HIS A 14 -1.23 -8.02 8.42
CA HIS A 14 0.07 -8.07 7.75
C HIS A 14 1.24 -8.28 8.73
N PRO A 15 1.39 -9.47 9.33
CA PRO A 15 2.49 -9.74 10.25
C PRO A 15 3.86 -9.60 9.57
N GLU A 16 3.98 -9.96 8.27
CA GLU A 16 5.21 -9.85 7.49
C GLU A 16 5.54 -8.39 7.15
N LEU A 17 4.56 -7.59 6.70
CA LEU A 17 4.76 -6.16 6.46
C LEU A 17 5.15 -5.43 7.74
N CYS A 18 4.48 -5.75 8.85
CA CYS A 18 4.80 -5.19 10.17
C CYS A 18 6.13 -5.69 10.74
N ALA A 19 6.74 -6.73 10.19
CA ALA A 19 8.08 -7.16 10.57
C ALA A 19 9.15 -6.29 9.91
N ILE A 20 8.93 -5.84 8.67
CA ILE A 20 9.89 -4.98 7.96
C ILE A 20 9.64 -3.49 8.15
N ILE A 21 8.40 -3.08 8.44
CA ILE A 21 8.00 -1.69 8.72
C ILE A 21 7.25 -1.68 10.06
N PRO A 22 7.96 -1.68 11.20
CA PRO A 22 7.35 -1.86 12.52
C PRO A 22 6.32 -0.80 12.90
N GLY A 23 6.43 0.41 12.33
CA GLY A 23 5.50 1.52 12.56
C GLY A 23 4.05 1.19 12.22
N PHE A 24 3.80 0.29 11.25
CA PHE A 24 2.44 -0.12 10.89
C PHE A 24 1.72 -0.90 12.00
N ARG A 25 2.44 -1.46 12.98
CA ARG A 25 1.84 -2.09 14.17
C ARG A 25 1.07 -1.10 15.05
N SER A 26 1.30 0.20 14.88
CA SER A 26 0.55 1.23 15.61
C SER A 26 -0.90 1.37 15.13
N GLY A 27 -1.24 0.85 13.95
CA GLY A 27 -2.55 1.07 13.34
C GLY A 27 -2.74 2.46 12.71
N VAL A 28 -1.70 3.31 12.72
CA VAL A 28 -1.78 4.71 12.26
C VAL A 28 -1.17 4.87 10.88
N ILE A 29 -1.98 5.38 9.93
CA ILE A 29 -1.55 5.65 8.55
C ILE A 29 -0.46 6.73 8.49
N GLN A 30 0.52 6.54 7.60
CA GLN A 30 1.68 7.42 7.47
C GLN A 30 1.69 8.27 6.19
N GLN A 31 0.64 8.26 5.36
CA GLN A 31 0.60 9.04 4.10
C GLN A 31 0.74 10.55 4.29
N GLU A 32 0.29 11.09 5.43
CA GLU A 32 0.42 12.52 5.77
C GLU A 32 1.69 12.84 6.57
N ASN A 33 2.51 11.83 6.90
CA ASN A 33 3.81 12.04 7.55
C ASN A 33 4.88 12.31 6.46
N PRO A 34 5.54 13.49 6.45
CA PRO A 34 6.58 13.81 5.47
C PRO A 34 7.74 12.80 5.45
N GLY A 35 8.02 12.17 6.59
CA GLY A 35 9.04 11.12 6.71
C GLY A 35 8.58 9.72 6.26
N GLY A 36 7.29 9.54 5.95
CA GLY A 36 6.70 8.24 5.67
C GLY A 36 6.78 7.27 6.85
N ALA A 37 6.70 5.98 6.56
CA ALA A 37 6.99 4.93 7.52
C ALA A 37 8.46 4.51 7.40
N LEU A 38 9.05 4.02 8.50
CA LEU A 38 10.44 3.58 8.50
C LEU A 38 10.53 2.06 8.41
N PHE A 39 11.46 1.58 7.58
CA PHE A 39 11.89 0.20 7.62
C PHE A 39 12.60 -0.10 8.95
N VAL A 40 12.80 -1.39 9.25
CA VAL A 40 13.81 -1.83 10.21
C VAL A 40 15.19 -1.24 9.88
N GLU A 41 16.07 -1.16 10.89
CA GLU A 41 17.42 -0.61 10.70
C GLU A 41 18.16 -1.32 9.53
N GLY A 42 18.69 -0.52 8.60
CA GLY A 42 19.34 -1.01 7.39
C GLY A 42 18.40 -1.53 6.29
N GLY A 43 17.08 -1.54 6.52
CA GLY A 43 16.08 -1.89 5.54
C GLY A 43 15.91 -0.81 4.46
N ARG A 44 15.68 -1.24 3.23
CA ARG A 44 15.64 -0.41 2.01
C ARG A 44 14.59 -0.85 1.00
N THR A 45 13.90 -1.97 1.20
CA THR A 45 12.95 -2.51 0.22
C THR A 45 11.85 -3.33 0.87
N THR A 46 10.83 -3.64 0.09
CA THR A 46 9.61 -4.38 0.47
C THR A 46 9.71 -5.84 0.07
N ASN A 47 10.62 -6.56 0.73
CA ASN A 47 10.76 -8.01 0.66
C ASN A 47 10.86 -8.59 2.09
N PHE A 48 11.00 -9.90 2.24
CA PHE A 48 10.94 -10.56 3.55
C PHE A 48 12.04 -10.17 4.55
N ASP A 49 13.19 -9.66 4.10
CA ASP A 49 14.32 -9.27 4.97
C ASP A 49 14.64 -7.77 4.94
N ALA A 50 13.83 -6.99 4.20
CA ALA A 50 14.00 -5.58 3.91
C ALA A 50 15.30 -5.19 3.20
N LYS A 51 16.08 -6.14 2.67
CA LYS A 51 17.39 -5.86 2.06
C LYS A 51 17.31 -5.93 0.54
N THR A 52 17.77 -4.87 -0.12
CA THR A 52 17.83 -4.84 -1.58
C THR A 52 19.20 -5.25 -2.11
N LYS A 53 19.19 -5.89 -3.29
CA LYS A 53 20.36 -6.11 -4.14
C LYS A 53 20.40 -5.16 -5.33
N ARG A 54 19.35 -4.36 -5.51
CA ARG A 54 19.21 -3.36 -6.57
C ARG A 54 19.82 -2.04 -6.08
N PRO A 55 20.33 -1.19 -6.98
CA PRO A 55 20.64 0.19 -6.61
C PRO A 55 19.37 0.92 -6.17
N LEU A 56 19.54 1.93 -5.32
CA LEU A 56 18.46 2.85 -5.00
C LEU A 56 18.13 3.70 -6.23
N ILE A 57 16.88 4.18 -6.31
CA ILE A 57 16.48 5.15 -7.33
C ILE A 57 17.38 6.39 -7.20
N SER A 58 17.93 6.87 -8.31
CA SER A 58 18.95 7.93 -8.35
C SER A 58 18.54 9.25 -7.69
N THR A 59 17.24 9.51 -7.59
CA THR A 59 16.67 10.71 -6.96
C THR A 59 16.32 10.54 -5.48
N VAL A 60 16.59 9.38 -4.88
CA VAL A 60 16.37 9.17 -3.44
C VAL A 60 17.42 9.95 -2.66
N GLU A 61 16.94 10.80 -1.75
CA GLU A 61 17.81 11.58 -0.88
C GLU A 61 18.23 10.77 0.37
N PRO A 62 19.37 11.08 1.02
CA PRO A 62 19.87 10.30 2.15
C PRO A 62 18.88 10.11 3.30
N GLN A 63 18.03 11.10 3.58
CA GLN A 63 17.00 11.01 4.61
C GLN A 63 15.84 10.05 4.25
N ASP A 64 15.71 9.70 2.98
CA ASP A 64 14.61 8.89 2.46
C ASP A 64 14.99 7.43 2.27
N GLU A 65 16.28 7.10 2.32
CA GLU A 65 16.76 5.74 2.10
C GLU A 65 16.13 4.73 3.08
N GLY A 66 15.91 5.11 4.33
CA GLY A 66 15.31 4.22 5.34
C GLY A 66 13.78 4.22 5.37
N GLY A 67 13.14 4.99 4.49
CA GLY A 67 11.72 5.27 4.54
C GLY A 67 10.95 4.67 3.36
N VAL A 68 9.66 4.43 3.60
CA VAL A 68 8.66 4.15 2.57
C VAL A 68 7.57 5.21 2.65
N ARG A 69 7.22 5.77 1.50
CA ARG A 69 6.14 6.76 1.39
C ARG A 69 5.02 6.20 0.57
N SER A 70 3.82 6.67 0.83
CA SER A 70 2.65 6.29 0.05
C SER A 70 1.75 7.48 -0.19
N THR A 71 1.08 7.47 -1.33
CA THR A 71 0.09 8.49 -1.67
C THR A 71 -1.01 7.92 -2.52
N THR A 72 -2.16 8.57 -2.47
CA THR A 72 -3.36 8.17 -3.20
C THR A 72 -3.72 9.30 -4.17
N VAL A 73 -3.67 9.01 -5.47
CA VAL A 73 -4.10 9.92 -6.53
C VAL A 73 -5.49 9.50 -6.96
N TYR A 74 -6.48 10.33 -6.60
CA TYR A 74 -7.88 10.05 -6.90
C TYR A 74 -8.16 10.06 -8.41
N PRO A 75 -9.05 9.18 -8.89
CA PRO A 75 -9.87 8.25 -8.10
C PRO A 75 -9.22 6.89 -7.81
N ASN A 76 -8.16 6.52 -8.51
CA ASN A 76 -7.87 5.10 -8.68
C ASN A 76 -6.39 4.69 -8.75
N LEU A 77 -5.45 5.60 -8.50
CA LEU A 77 -4.03 5.29 -8.49
C LEU A 77 -3.49 5.37 -7.07
N LEU A 78 -2.85 4.28 -6.62
CA LEU A 78 -2.16 4.19 -5.33
C LEU A 78 -0.66 4.03 -5.64
N LEU A 79 0.17 4.81 -4.95
CA LEU A 79 1.61 4.78 -5.14
C LEU A 79 2.30 4.50 -3.82
N VAL A 80 3.26 3.58 -3.84
CA VAL A 80 4.21 3.36 -2.75
C VAL A 80 5.61 3.59 -3.29
N LEU A 81 6.29 4.57 -2.71
CA LEU A 81 7.64 4.96 -3.04
C LEU A 81 8.59 4.23 -2.10
N VAL A 82 9.32 3.27 -2.65
CA VAL A 82 10.32 2.47 -1.96
C VAL A 82 11.70 2.94 -2.45
N PRO A 83 12.75 2.90 -1.62
CA PRO A 83 14.07 3.42 -2.01
C PRO A 83 14.63 2.84 -3.31
N ASP A 84 14.35 1.58 -3.65
CA ASP A 84 14.88 0.92 -4.84
C ASP A 84 13.87 0.72 -5.99
N HIS A 85 12.59 1.06 -5.78
CA HIS A 85 11.53 0.96 -6.79
C HIS A 85 10.26 1.72 -6.41
N VAL A 86 9.36 1.93 -7.36
CA VAL A 86 8.00 2.41 -7.08
C VAL A 86 7.02 1.27 -7.33
N GLN A 87 6.05 1.11 -6.43
CA GLN A 87 4.91 0.23 -6.62
C GLN A 87 3.69 1.08 -6.98
N ALA A 88 2.97 0.69 -8.02
CA ALA A 88 1.77 1.37 -8.49
C ALA A 88 0.60 0.39 -8.57
N TRP A 89 -0.52 0.76 -7.95
CA TRP A 89 -1.79 0.05 -8.05
C TRP A 89 -2.76 0.93 -8.82
N THR A 90 -3.23 0.44 -9.96
CA THR A 90 -4.33 1.09 -10.68
C THR A 90 -5.61 0.27 -10.53
N LEU A 91 -6.65 0.87 -9.96
CA LEU A 91 -7.92 0.23 -9.66
C LEU A 91 -8.94 0.54 -10.77
N TRP A 92 -9.52 -0.48 -11.37
CA TRP A 92 -10.50 -0.35 -12.45
C TRP A 92 -11.84 -0.96 -12.01
N PRO A 93 -12.89 -0.14 -11.82
CA PRO A 93 -14.19 -0.66 -11.44
C PRO A 93 -14.79 -1.48 -12.58
N MET A 94 -15.14 -2.73 -12.30
CA MET A 94 -15.78 -3.66 -13.25
C MET A 94 -17.27 -3.88 -12.93
N GLY A 95 -17.76 -3.18 -11.91
CA GLY A 95 -19.14 -3.22 -11.40
C GLY A 95 -19.16 -2.89 -9.92
N PRO A 96 -20.34 -2.81 -9.28
CA PRO A 96 -20.47 -2.41 -7.88
C PRO A 96 -19.76 -3.34 -6.87
N ALA A 97 -19.53 -4.60 -7.25
CA ALA A 97 -18.93 -5.63 -6.39
C ALA A 97 -17.65 -6.25 -7.00
N ARG A 98 -17.06 -5.61 -8.01
CA ARG A 98 -15.86 -6.14 -8.68
C ARG A 98 -14.93 -5.03 -9.13
N THR A 99 -13.66 -5.16 -8.75
CA THR A 99 -12.58 -4.26 -9.16
C THR A 99 -11.46 -5.10 -9.75
N ARG A 100 -10.94 -4.69 -10.91
CA ARG A 100 -9.65 -5.19 -11.41
C ARG A 100 -8.56 -4.29 -10.86
N VAL A 101 -7.60 -4.86 -10.16
CA VAL A 101 -6.41 -4.15 -9.69
C VAL A 101 -5.23 -4.55 -10.57
N VAL A 102 -4.51 -3.56 -11.08
CA VAL A 102 -3.25 -3.76 -11.83
C VAL A 102 -2.12 -3.30 -10.93
N PHE A 103 -1.18 -4.20 -10.67
CA PHE A 103 0.00 -3.95 -9.83
C PHE A 103 1.21 -3.85 -10.75
N GLU A 104 1.95 -2.77 -10.63
CA GLU A 104 3.15 -2.50 -11.41
C GLU A 104 4.31 -2.17 -10.49
N TRP A 105 5.48 -2.72 -10.79
CA TRP A 105 6.74 -2.37 -10.14
C TRP A 105 7.57 -1.60 -11.16
N LEU A 106 7.91 -0.36 -10.80
CA LEU A 106 8.65 0.57 -11.63
C LEU A 106 10.07 0.67 -11.09
N PHE A 107 11.03 0.28 -11.92
CA PHE A 107 12.46 0.40 -11.63
C PHE A 107 13.08 1.41 -12.59
N GLU A 108 14.21 2.00 -12.22
CA GLU A 108 14.98 2.80 -13.17
C GLU A 108 15.39 1.95 -14.39
N PRO A 109 15.37 2.53 -15.61
CA PRO A 109 15.70 1.79 -16.83
C PRO A 109 17.05 1.06 -16.76
N GLU A 110 18.06 1.70 -16.18
CA GLU A 110 19.40 1.16 -16.01
C GLU A 110 19.41 -0.06 -15.07
N THR A 111 18.58 -0.03 -14.01
CA THR A 111 18.40 -1.14 -13.08
C THR A 111 17.71 -2.31 -13.76
N ALA A 112 16.63 -2.06 -14.49
CA ALA A 112 15.87 -3.08 -15.21
C ALA A 112 16.67 -3.69 -16.38
N ALA A 113 17.64 -2.97 -16.95
CA ALA A 113 18.50 -3.44 -18.02
C ALA A 113 19.68 -4.31 -17.55
N ARG A 114 19.91 -4.43 -16.24
CA ARG A 114 21.02 -5.25 -15.71
C ARG A 114 20.81 -6.72 -16.03
N ARG A 115 21.91 -7.42 -16.37
CA ARG A 115 21.89 -8.86 -16.65
C ARG A 115 21.42 -9.70 -15.45
N ASP A 116 21.70 -9.24 -14.23
CA ASP A 116 21.34 -9.88 -12.97
C ASP A 116 20.07 -9.28 -12.34
N PHE A 117 19.29 -8.51 -13.11
CA PHE A 117 18.04 -7.95 -12.62
C PHE A 117 17.07 -9.06 -12.19
N ASP A 118 16.60 -8.96 -10.95
CA ASP A 118 15.60 -9.83 -10.38
C ASP A 118 14.69 -9.01 -9.44
N MET A 119 13.38 -9.20 -9.61
CA MET A 119 12.34 -8.58 -8.80
C MET A 119 11.44 -9.61 -8.11
N ASN A 120 11.76 -10.90 -8.21
CA ASN A 120 10.91 -11.96 -7.66
C ASN A 120 10.78 -11.85 -6.13
N ASP A 121 11.79 -11.32 -5.44
CA ASP A 121 11.76 -11.09 -4.00
C ASP A 121 10.67 -10.08 -3.59
N VAL A 122 10.59 -8.94 -4.28
CA VAL A 122 9.56 -7.91 -4.02
C VAL A 122 8.21 -8.32 -4.58
N GLY A 123 8.18 -9.03 -5.71
CA GLY A 123 6.96 -9.57 -6.31
C GLY A 123 6.29 -10.58 -5.38
N ALA A 124 7.02 -11.60 -4.93
CA ALA A 124 6.48 -12.64 -4.05
C ALA A 124 6.02 -12.10 -2.70
N PHE A 125 6.75 -11.13 -2.14
CA PHE A 125 6.36 -10.47 -0.90
C PHE A 125 5.06 -9.66 -1.06
N MET A 126 4.96 -8.87 -2.12
CA MET A 126 3.76 -8.07 -2.35
C MET A 126 2.56 -8.92 -2.79
N ASP A 127 2.77 -10.05 -3.49
CA ASP A 127 1.70 -11.02 -3.75
C ASP A 127 1.09 -11.54 -2.45
N LEU A 128 1.90 -11.84 -1.43
CA LEU A 128 1.41 -12.23 -0.11
C LEU A 128 0.57 -11.10 0.52
N VAL A 129 1.12 -9.89 0.62
CA VAL A 129 0.45 -8.73 1.24
C VAL A 129 -0.84 -8.38 0.51
N ASN A 130 -0.82 -8.33 -0.82
CA ASN A 130 -1.99 -8.01 -1.63
C ASN A 130 -3.11 -9.07 -1.49
N ASN A 131 -2.77 -10.35 -1.35
CA ASN A 131 -3.76 -11.39 -1.10
C ASN A 131 -4.37 -11.27 0.31
N GLN A 132 -3.59 -10.90 1.31
CA GLN A 132 -4.10 -10.61 2.66
C GLN A 132 -5.12 -9.45 2.62
N ASP A 133 -4.81 -8.35 1.93
CA ASP A 133 -5.74 -7.22 1.74
C ASP A 133 -6.98 -7.60 0.95
N LYS A 134 -6.80 -8.39 -0.12
CA LYS A 134 -7.91 -8.88 -0.95
C LYS A 134 -8.92 -9.63 -0.09
N ASP A 135 -8.46 -10.53 0.77
CA ASP A 135 -9.34 -11.35 1.60
C ASP A 135 -10.14 -10.49 2.59
N VAL A 136 -9.52 -9.46 3.17
CA VAL A 136 -10.22 -8.50 4.03
C VAL A 136 -11.24 -7.69 3.25
N CYS A 137 -10.87 -7.15 2.08
CA CYS A 137 -11.79 -6.39 1.22
C CYS A 137 -13.00 -7.22 0.79
N GLU A 138 -12.80 -8.49 0.39
CA GLU A 138 -13.88 -9.39 0.03
C GLU A 138 -14.76 -9.78 1.22
N SER A 139 -14.16 -9.92 2.42
CA SER A 139 -14.89 -10.17 3.66
C SER A 139 -15.79 -8.98 4.02
N VAL A 140 -15.25 -7.76 3.97
CA VAL A 140 -16.03 -6.52 4.20
C VAL A 140 -17.14 -6.40 3.16
N GLN A 141 -16.86 -6.64 1.88
CA GLN A 141 -17.87 -6.59 0.81
C GLN A 141 -19.04 -7.56 1.07
N LYS A 142 -18.76 -8.77 1.57
CA LYS A 142 -19.81 -9.74 1.98
C LYS A 142 -20.63 -9.20 3.15
N GLY A 143 -19.98 -8.59 4.13
CA GLY A 143 -20.62 -8.00 5.30
C GLY A 143 -21.56 -6.85 4.93
N VAL A 144 -21.09 -5.87 4.15
CA VAL A 144 -21.88 -4.70 3.75
C VAL A 144 -23.04 -5.04 2.80
N ALA A 145 -22.96 -6.17 2.07
CA ALA A 145 -24.04 -6.67 1.23
C ALA A 145 -25.16 -7.37 2.03
N SER A 146 -24.95 -7.65 3.33
CA SER A 146 -25.94 -8.29 4.18
C SER A 146 -27.14 -7.37 4.44
N ARG A 147 -28.35 -7.94 4.47
CA ARG A 147 -29.59 -7.23 4.88
C ARG A 147 -29.53 -6.71 6.32
N GLY A 148 -28.67 -7.28 7.16
CA GLY A 148 -28.49 -6.84 8.54
C GLY A 148 -27.53 -5.66 8.69
N PHE A 149 -26.83 -5.26 7.62
CA PHE A 149 -25.95 -4.11 7.67
C PHE A 149 -26.75 -2.82 7.61
N SER A 150 -26.63 -1.99 8.65
CA SER A 150 -27.33 -0.70 8.77
C SER A 150 -26.39 0.50 8.74
N GLY A 151 -25.08 0.29 8.58
CA GLY A 151 -24.06 1.33 8.55
C GLY A 151 -22.78 0.96 9.28
N ALA A 152 -21.76 1.79 9.11
CA ALA A 152 -20.46 1.69 9.77
C ALA A 152 -20.03 3.07 10.30
N VAL A 153 -19.09 3.07 11.25
CA VAL A 153 -18.45 4.28 11.78
C VAL A 153 -16.96 4.22 11.48
N TYR A 154 -16.36 5.38 11.20
CA TYR A 154 -14.91 5.49 11.10
C TYR A 154 -14.29 5.53 12.51
N SER A 155 -13.19 4.82 12.69
CA SER A 155 -12.28 5.02 13.81
C SER A 155 -11.54 6.35 13.68
N LEU A 156 -10.86 6.76 14.76
CA LEU A 156 -10.06 7.99 14.77
C LEU A 156 -8.93 7.98 13.74
N GLY A 157 -8.41 6.79 13.38
CA GLY A 157 -7.32 6.63 12.40
C GLY A 157 -7.76 6.59 10.94
N GLU A 158 -9.08 6.60 10.66
CA GLU A 158 -9.64 6.45 9.31
C GLU A 158 -10.07 7.79 8.71
N HIS A 159 -9.34 8.87 9.00
CA HIS A 159 -9.64 10.19 8.44
C HIS A 159 -9.42 10.25 6.92
N LEU A 160 -8.48 9.49 6.36
CA LEU A 160 -8.24 9.43 4.91
C LEU A 160 -9.32 8.64 4.14
N PRO A 161 -9.77 7.44 4.56
CA PRO A 161 -10.96 6.80 4.00
C PRO A 161 -12.18 7.72 4.05
N ARG A 162 -12.40 8.42 5.17
CA ARG A 162 -13.49 9.41 5.29
C ARG A 162 -13.38 10.54 4.27
N LYS A 163 -12.16 11.08 4.04
CA LYS A 163 -11.92 12.11 3.00
C LYS A 163 -12.22 11.58 1.60
N PHE A 164 -11.78 10.36 1.28
CA PHE A 164 -12.07 9.71 -0.01
C PHE A 164 -13.58 9.54 -0.22
N ASN A 165 -14.30 9.03 0.77
CA ASN A 165 -15.74 8.83 0.66
C ASN A 165 -16.54 10.13 0.57
N ALA A 166 -16.10 11.20 1.26
CA ALA A 166 -16.67 12.53 1.08
C ALA A 166 -16.46 13.02 -0.36
N TRP A 167 -15.24 12.89 -0.89
CA TRP A 167 -14.91 13.25 -2.26
C TRP A 167 -15.74 12.48 -3.30
N VAL A 168 -15.95 11.16 -3.11
CA VAL A 168 -16.80 10.36 -4.00
C VAL A 168 -18.23 10.88 -3.98
N ARG A 169 -18.80 11.09 -2.78
CA ARG A 169 -20.19 11.59 -2.62
C ARG A 169 -20.41 12.92 -3.32
N GLU A 170 -19.46 13.86 -3.18
CA GLU A 170 -19.54 15.16 -3.87
C GLU A 170 -19.57 15.02 -5.41
N ARG A 171 -19.01 13.96 -5.97
CA ARG A 171 -18.95 13.75 -7.43
C ARG A 171 -20.09 12.94 -8.02
N ILE A 172 -20.79 12.15 -7.20
CA ILE A 172 -21.93 11.34 -7.66
C ILE A 172 -23.29 12.00 -7.41
N GLY A 173 -23.33 13.12 -6.67
CA GLY A 173 -24.56 13.83 -6.30
C GLY A 173 -25.31 13.17 -5.14
#